data_AF-A0ABD0N1Z5-F1
#
_entry.id   AF-A0ABD0N1Z5-F1
#
_cell.length_a   1.000
_cell.length_b   1.000
_cell.length_c   1.000
_cell.angle_alpha   90.00
_cell.angle_beta   90.00
_cell.angle_gamma   90.00
#
_symmetry.space_group_name_H-M   'P 1'
#
loop_
_entity.id
_entity.type
_entity.pdbx_description
1 polymer ?
#
loop_
_entity_poly.entity_id
_entity_poly.type
_entity_poly.pdbx_seq_one_letter_code
_entity_poly.pdbx_strand_id
1 'polypeptide(L)'
;LVKGAGRSAQFHQLQLYRHEMQHFVKVIQGYIANQILQVSWSEFTHKLSSANDLDAIHRTHAEYLNRAIFRGLLTEKAAPVMNIIHSIFSLILKFRGQLIAQPWELQQGEPVHPSFIAMQQSYNTFKYYSRFLFK
;
A
#
# COMPACT_ATOMS: atom_id res chain seq x y z
N LEU A 1 11.56 0.21 -24.35
CA LEU A 1 12.50 1.06 -23.56
C LEU A 1 13.03 2.12 -24.51
N VAL A 2 12.77 3.40 -24.23
CA VAL A 2 13.25 4.51 -25.08
C VAL A 2 14.78 4.57 -24.99
N LYS A 3 15.48 4.53 -26.14
CA LYS A 3 16.94 4.76 -26.18
C LYS A 3 17.22 6.15 -25.60
N GLY A 4 18.08 6.23 -24.57
CA GLY A 4 18.41 7.50 -23.89
C GLY A 4 17.58 7.82 -22.64
N ALA A 5 16.57 7.02 -22.27
CA ALA A 5 15.73 7.25 -21.08
C ALA A 5 16.53 7.36 -19.76
N GLY A 6 17.67 6.70 -19.66
CA GLY A 6 18.54 6.76 -18.47
C GLY A 6 19.13 8.15 -18.19
N ARG A 7 19.10 9.09 -19.14
CA ARG A 7 19.56 10.48 -18.97
C ARG A 7 18.42 11.50 -18.81
N SER A 8 17.17 11.12 -19.05
CA SER A 8 16.03 12.02 -18.87
C SER A 8 15.78 12.28 -17.39
N ALA A 9 15.83 13.55 -17.00
CA ALA A 9 15.52 13.98 -15.64
C ALA A 9 14.09 13.59 -15.23
N GLN A 10 13.12 13.70 -16.15
CA GLN A 10 11.74 13.28 -15.90
C GLN A 10 11.65 11.77 -15.68
N PHE A 11 12.31 10.97 -16.51
CA PHE A 11 12.31 9.52 -16.35
C PHE A 11 12.90 9.10 -15.02
N HIS A 12 14.07 9.63 -14.66
CA HIS A 12 14.70 9.36 -13.37
C HIS A 12 13.77 9.72 -12.20
N GLN A 13 13.18 10.91 -12.24
CA GLN A 13 12.27 11.39 -11.20
C GLN A 13 11.03 10.49 -11.05
N LEU A 14 10.41 10.05 -12.15
CA LEU A 14 9.26 9.14 -12.10
C LEU A 14 9.64 7.76 -11.56
N GLN A 15 10.86 7.28 -11.79
CA GLN A 15 11.32 6.03 -11.19
C GLN A 15 11.49 6.16 -9.67
N LEU A 16 11.98 7.28 -9.17
CA LEU A 16 12.05 7.54 -7.73
C LEU A 16 10.64 7.56 -7.10
N TYR A 17 9.68 8.24 -7.73
CA TYR A 17 8.28 8.26 -7.28
C TYR A 17 7.68 6.86 -7.24
N ARG A 18 7.88 6.09 -8.32
CA ARG A 18 7.42 4.70 -8.41
C ARG A 18 8.03 3.84 -7.32
N HIS A 19 9.34 3.96 -7.09
CA HIS A 19 10.04 3.17 -6.07
C HIS A 19 9.45 3.42 -4.68
N GLU A 20 9.18 4.69 -4.32
CA GLU A 20 8.60 5.02 -3.02
C GLU A 20 7.17 4.48 -2.87
N MET A 21 6.33 4.64 -3.90
CA MET A 21 4.97 4.09 -3.90
C MET A 21 4.98 2.55 -3.79
N GLN A 22 5.89 1.88 -4.47
CA GLN A 22 6.06 0.43 -4.37
C GLN A 22 6.52 0.00 -2.99
N HIS A 23 7.43 0.75 -2.38
CA HIS A 23 7.86 0.51 -1.00
C HIS A 23 6.67 0.58 -0.04
N PHE A 24 5.80 1.60 -0.16
CA PHE A 24 4.58 1.68 0.65
C PHE A 24 3.71 0.42 0.54
N VAL A 25 3.44 -0.06 -0.68
CA VAL A 25 2.65 -1.27 -0.90
C VAL A 25 3.30 -2.49 -0.24
N LYS A 26 4.62 -2.64 -0.39
CA LYS A 26 5.38 -3.73 0.23
C LYS A 26 5.29 -3.71 1.76
N VAL A 27 5.38 -2.53 2.37
CA VAL A 27 5.26 -2.38 3.83
C VAL A 27 3.88 -2.82 4.31
N ILE A 28 2.80 -2.40 3.63
CA ILE A 28 1.43 -2.82 3.99
C ILE A 28 1.24 -4.33 3.80
N GLN A 29 1.72 -4.90 2.69
CA GLN A 29 1.68 -6.35 2.47
C GLN A 29 2.44 -7.12 3.56
N GLY A 30 3.63 -6.65 3.92
CA GLY A 30 4.42 -7.23 5.01
C GLY A 30 3.73 -7.14 6.36
N TYR A 31 3.04 -6.03 6.65
CA TYR A 31 2.23 -5.90 7.86
C TYR A 31 1.10 -6.93 7.89
N ILE A 32 0.34 -7.06 6.80
CA ILE A 32 -0.76 -8.03 6.71
C ILE A 32 -0.24 -9.46 6.91
N ALA A 33 0.81 -9.85 6.19
CA ALA A 33 1.35 -11.20 6.27
C ALA A 33 1.89 -11.53 7.68
N ASN A 34 2.68 -10.62 8.26
CA ASN A 34 3.37 -10.91 9.51
C ASN A 34 2.47 -10.63 10.73
N GLN A 35 1.91 -9.42 10.85
CA GLN A 35 1.23 -8.99 12.09
C GLN A 35 -0.20 -9.52 12.21
N ILE A 36 -0.88 -9.69 11.08
CA ILE A 36 -2.25 -10.20 11.06
C ILE A 36 -2.23 -11.71 10.88
N LEU A 37 -1.75 -12.21 9.74
CA LEU A 37 -1.88 -13.62 9.43
C LEU A 37 -1.00 -14.48 10.35
N GLN A 38 0.30 -14.21 10.42
CA GLN A 38 1.21 -15.06 11.19
C GLN A 38 1.03 -14.91 12.70
N VAL A 39 1.07 -13.69 13.24
CA VAL A 39 1.01 -13.50 14.70
C VAL A 39 -0.37 -13.88 15.25
N SER A 40 -1.49 -13.48 14.63
CA SER A 40 -2.80 -13.85 15.17
C SER A 40 -3.06 -15.35 15.09
N TRP A 41 -2.56 -16.04 14.05
CA TRP A 41 -2.64 -17.49 13.96
C TRP A 41 -1.80 -18.18 15.06
N SER A 42 -0.58 -17.72 15.28
CA SER A 42 0.29 -18.24 16.34
C SER A 42 -0.36 -18.12 17.72
N GLU A 43 -0.92 -16.94 18.05
CA GLU A 43 -1.67 -16.72 19.29
C GLU A 43 -2.89 -17.63 19.41
N PHE A 44 -3.63 -17.82 18.31
CA PHE A 44 -4.80 -18.69 18.27
C PHE A 44 -4.43 -20.14 18.56
N THR A 45 -3.45 -20.70 17.84
CA THR A 45 -3.02 -22.10 18.00
C THR A 45 -2.48 -22.37 19.40
N HIS A 46 -1.74 -21.42 19.97
CA HIS A 46 -1.27 -21.52 21.35
C HIS A 46 -2.44 -21.58 22.35
N LYS A 47 -3.41 -20.67 22.24
CA LYS A 47 -4.61 -20.68 23.11
C LYS A 47 -5.46 -21.93 22.91
N LEU A 48 -5.62 -22.36 21.66
CA LEU A 48 -6.43 -23.53 21.30
C LEU A 48 -5.91 -24.81 21.95
N SER A 49 -4.59 -24.93 22.12
CA SER A 49 -3.96 -26.10 22.79
C SER A 49 -4.43 -26.32 24.23
N SER A 50 -4.98 -25.29 24.89
CA SER A 50 -5.48 -25.35 26.26
C SER A 50 -7.01 -25.43 26.35
N ALA A 51 -7.71 -25.46 25.21
CA ALA A 51 -9.18 -25.55 25.17
C ALA A 51 -9.65 -26.99 25.40
N ASN A 52 -10.47 -27.21 26.41
CA ASN A 52 -10.87 -28.55 26.86
C ASN A 52 -12.34 -28.90 26.60
N ASP A 53 -13.10 -27.97 26.02
CA ASP A 53 -14.50 -28.15 25.67
C ASP A 53 -14.87 -27.36 24.40
N LEU A 54 -16.03 -27.68 23.83
CA LEU A 54 -16.50 -27.07 22.59
C LEU A 54 -16.72 -25.56 22.72
N ASP A 55 -17.20 -25.09 23.87
CA ASP A 55 -17.45 -23.68 24.10
C ASP A 55 -16.13 -22.89 24.17
N ALA A 56 -15.09 -23.46 24.76
CA ALA A 56 -13.75 -22.89 24.83
C ALA A 56 -13.10 -22.81 23.45
N ILE A 57 -13.28 -23.83 22.61
CA ILE A 57 -12.85 -23.81 21.20
C ILE A 57 -13.56 -22.67 20.46
N HIS A 58 -14.89 -22.58 20.57
CA HIS A 58 -15.68 -21.54 19.91
C HIS A 58 -15.24 -20.14 20.36
N ARG A 59 -15.16 -19.88 21.68
CA ARG A 59 -14.70 -18.58 22.21
C ARG A 59 -13.31 -18.21 21.68
N THR A 60 -12.37 -19.15 21.71
CA THR A 60 -10.99 -18.93 21.27
C THR A 60 -10.91 -18.60 19.77
N HIS A 61 -11.72 -19.27 18.95
CA HIS A 61 -11.82 -18.96 17.52
C HIS A 61 -12.46 -17.59 17.26
N ALA A 62 -13.54 -17.25 17.97
CA ALA A 62 -14.17 -15.94 17.86
C ALA A 62 -13.20 -14.81 18.26
N GLU A 63 -12.41 -15.00 19.32
CA GLU A 63 -11.35 -14.06 19.70
C GLU A 63 -10.27 -13.90 18.62
N TYR A 64 -9.85 -15.01 17.99
CA TYR A 64 -8.89 -14.98 16.89
C TYR A 64 -9.38 -14.09 15.74
N LEU A 65 -10.62 -14.32 15.28
CA LEU A 65 -11.21 -13.52 14.20
C LEU A 65 -11.36 -12.05 14.58
N ASN A 66 -11.85 -11.76 15.78
CA ASN A 66 -12.01 -10.39 16.26
C ASN A 66 -10.66 -9.66 16.34
N ARG A 67 -9.60 -10.35 16.79
CA ARG A 67 -8.24 -9.79 16.80
C ARG A 67 -7.70 -9.55 15.39
N ALA A 68 -7.91 -10.50 14.47
CA ALA A 68 -7.48 -10.34 13.08
C ALA A 68 -8.18 -9.16 12.39
N ILE A 69 -9.49 -9.01 12.58
CA ILE A 69 -10.27 -7.86 12.08
C ILE A 69 -9.76 -6.54 12.67
N PHE A 70 -9.50 -6.51 13.98
CA PHE A 70 -8.96 -5.33 14.65
C PHE A 70 -7.59 -4.93 14.13
N ARG A 71 -6.64 -5.89 14.05
CA ARG A 71 -5.28 -5.64 13.52
C ARG A 71 -5.30 -5.30 12.03
N GLY A 72 -6.25 -5.84 11.28
CA GLY A 72 -6.49 -5.46 9.88
C GLY A 72 -7.02 -4.06 9.67
N LEU A 73 -7.30 -3.31 10.75
CA LEU A 73 -7.94 -2.00 10.69
C LEU A 73 -9.31 -2.08 9.97
N LEU A 74 -9.98 -3.23 10.04
CA LEU A 74 -11.25 -3.51 9.36
C LEU A 74 -12.47 -3.26 10.27
N THR A 75 -12.25 -2.56 11.38
CA THR A 75 -13.33 -2.17 12.29
C THR A 75 -13.91 -0.82 11.89
N GLU A 76 -15.17 -0.55 12.22
CA GLU A 76 -15.80 0.76 11.98
C GLU A 76 -15.02 1.91 12.61
N LYS A 77 -14.47 1.69 13.81
CA LYS A 77 -13.64 2.70 14.51
C LYS A 77 -12.33 3.01 13.77
N ALA A 78 -11.79 2.05 13.01
CA ALA A 78 -10.59 2.23 12.21
C ALA A 78 -10.88 2.77 10.79
N ALA A 79 -12.16 2.95 10.42
CA ALA A 79 -12.56 3.41 9.09
C ALA A 79 -11.86 4.70 8.63
N PRO A 80 -11.62 5.73 9.48
CA PRO A 80 -10.88 6.92 9.04
C PRO A 80 -9.48 6.59 8.54
N VAL A 81 -8.76 5.69 9.21
CA VAL A 81 -7.41 5.26 8.82
C VAL A 81 -7.48 4.42 7.54
N MET A 82 -8.44 3.49 7.45
CA MET A 82 -8.63 2.66 6.25
C MET A 82 -8.97 3.50 5.01
N ASN A 83 -9.77 4.56 5.16
CA ASN A 83 -10.07 5.49 4.08
C ASN A 83 -8.83 6.21 3.55
N ILE A 84 -7.86 6.52 4.42
CA ILE A 84 -6.57 7.10 4.02
C ILE A 84 -5.75 6.06 3.23
N ILE A 85 -5.71 4.81 3.69
CA ILE A 85 -5.03 3.71 2.98
C ILE A 85 -5.65 3.51 1.57
N HIS A 86 -6.98 3.50 1.47
CA HIS A 86 -7.68 3.42 0.19
C HIS A 86 -7.38 4.62 -0.73
N SER A 87 -7.30 5.83 -0.17
CA SER A 87 -6.93 7.04 -0.91
C SER A 87 -5.50 6.94 -1.45
N ILE A 88 -4.56 6.45 -0.64
CA ILE A 88 -3.18 6.19 -1.04
C ILE A 88 -3.12 5.16 -2.17
N PHE A 89 -3.79 4.01 -2.05
CA PHE A 89 -3.82 3.00 -3.10
C PHE A 89 -4.44 3.53 -4.40
N SER A 90 -5.50 4.32 -4.30
CA SER A 90 -6.13 4.97 -5.46
C SER A 90 -5.15 5.92 -6.17
N LEU A 91 -4.33 6.67 -5.43
CA LEU A 91 -3.29 7.53 -6.00
C LEU A 91 -2.17 6.74 -6.69
N ILE A 92 -1.76 5.59 -6.13
CA ILE A 92 -0.76 4.71 -6.75
C ILE A 92 -1.29 4.15 -8.08
N LEU A 93 -2.55 3.70 -8.09
CA LEU A 93 -3.20 3.23 -9.31
C LEU A 93 -3.37 4.35 -10.34
N LYS A 94 -3.77 5.56 -9.91
CA LYS A 94 -3.87 6.74 -10.77
C LYS A 94 -2.52 7.10 -11.39
N PHE A 95 -1.44 7.13 -10.59
CA PHE A 95 -0.09 7.39 -11.08
C PHE A 95 0.32 6.37 -12.15
N ARG A 96 0.09 5.08 -11.89
CA ARG A 96 0.34 4.02 -12.88
C ARG A 96 -0.49 4.22 -14.15
N GLY A 97 -1.77 4.54 -14.02
CA GLY A 97 -2.67 4.82 -15.14
C GLY A 97 -2.16 5.96 -16.01
N GLN A 98 -1.75 7.07 -15.40
CA GLN A 98 -1.15 8.21 -16.09
C GLN A 98 0.13 7.86 -16.84
N LEU A 99 0.99 7.02 -16.25
CA LEU A 99 2.26 6.59 -16.85
C LEU A 99 2.09 5.69 -18.08
N ILE A 100 1.02 4.90 -18.14
CA ILE A 100 0.78 3.97 -19.26
C ILE A 100 -0.18 4.54 -20.32
N ALA A 101 -0.89 5.62 -19.99
CA ALA A 101 -1.91 6.19 -20.87
C ALA A 101 -1.32 6.87 -22.12
N GLN A 102 -0.07 7.33 -22.06
CA GLN A 102 0.59 8.04 -23.16
C GLN A 102 2.01 7.52 -23.34
N PRO A 103 2.53 7.47 -24.59
CA PRO A 103 3.94 7.16 -24.82
C PRO A 103 4.83 8.32 -24.37
N TRP A 104 6.13 8.03 -24.27
CA TRP A 104 7.15 9.06 -24.10
C TRP A 104 7.37 9.78 -25.43
N GLU A 105 7.53 11.10 -25.36
CA GLU A 105 7.80 11.96 -26.51
C GLU A 105 9.23 12.48 -26.44
N LEU A 106 9.80 12.85 -27.60
CA LEU A 106 11.11 13.49 -27.67
C LEU A 106 10.88 14.98 -27.92
N GLN A 107 11.22 15.81 -26.94
CA GLN A 107 11.15 17.26 -27.07
C GLN A 107 12.56 17.84 -26.94
N GLN A 108 13.02 18.54 -27.98
CA GLN A 108 14.39 19.07 -28.06
C GLN A 108 15.49 18.02 -27.80
N GLY A 109 15.24 16.75 -28.18
CA GLY A 109 16.17 15.64 -27.98
C GLY A 109 16.09 14.94 -26.63
N GLU A 110 15.28 15.45 -25.68
CA GLU A 110 15.07 14.86 -24.36
C GLU A 110 13.75 14.07 -24.28
N PRO A 111 13.75 12.86 -23.69
CA PRO A 111 12.52 12.12 -23.40
C PRO A 111 11.68 12.83 -22.35
N VAL A 112 10.47 13.25 -22.73
CA VAL A 112 9.47 13.88 -21.87
C VAL A 112 8.18 13.06 -21.86
N HIS A 113 7.45 13.09 -20.74
CA HIS A 113 6.15 12.44 -20.64
C HIS A 113 5.04 13.49 -20.58
N PRO A 114 4.03 13.46 -21.47
CA PRO A 114 2.96 14.46 -21.51
C PRO A 114 2.24 14.64 -20.17
N SER A 115 2.01 13.54 -19.45
CA SER A 115 1.38 13.54 -18.12
C SER A 115 2.34 13.77 -16.94
N PHE A 116 3.58 14.23 -17.15
CA PHE A 116 4.58 14.37 -16.08
C PHE A 116 4.09 15.23 -14.92
N ILE A 117 3.51 16.40 -15.21
CA ILE A 117 2.98 17.32 -14.19
C ILE A 117 1.83 16.67 -13.40
N ALA A 118 0.92 15.97 -14.08
CA ALA A 118 -0.19 15.27 -13.43
C ALA A 118 0.27 14.10 -12.54
N MET A 119 1.35 13.41 -12.93
CA MET A 119 1.99 12.37 -12.13
C MET A 119 2.71 12.95 -10.91
N GLN A 120 3.41 14.08 -11.07
CA GLN A 120 4.05 14.79 -9.96
C GLN A 120 3.01 15.26 -8.92
N GLN A 121 1.87 15.78 -9.37
CA GLN A 121 0.75 16.12 -8.48
C GLN A 121 0.23 14.88 -7.73
N SER A 122 -0.02 13.77 -8.44
CA SER A 122 -0.48 12.52 -7.82
C SER A 122 0.51 12.00 -6.77
N TYR A 123 1.81 12.10 -7.05
CA TYR A 123 2.86 11.76 -6.08
C TYR A 123 2.90 12.70 -4.88
N ASN A 124 2.75 14.00 -5.07
CA ASN A 124 2.73 14.96 -3.96
C ASN A 124 1.53 14.71 -3.03
N THR A 125 0.36 14.42 -3.57
CA THR A 125 -0.81 14.01 -2.78
C THR A 125 -0.56 12.69 -2.06
N PHE A 126 0.09 11.72 -2.71
CA PHE A 126 0.52 10.48 -2.06
C PHE A 126 1.43 10.75 -0.85
N LYS A 127 2.43 11.64 -1.00
CA LYS A 127 3.34 12.04 0.09
C LYS A 127 2.63 12.74 1.24
N TYR A 128 1.62 13.54 0.93
CA TYR A 128 0.81 14.21 1.94
C TYR A 128 0.05 13.19 2.80
N TYR A 129 -0.67 12.27 2.18
CA TYR A 129 -1.41 11.23 2.91
C TYR A 129 -0.49 10.24 3.61
N SER A 130 0.64 9.86 3.01
CA SER A 130 1.58 8.93 3.66
C SER A 130 2.16 9.54 4.93
N ARG A 131 2.49 10.84 4.95
CA ARG A 131 2.92 11.54 6.17
C ARG A 131 1.84 11.56 7.26
N PHE A 132 0.58 11.68 6.88
CA PHE A 132 -0.53 11.67 7.85
C PHE A 132 -0.69 10.29 8.50
N LEU A 133 -0.42 9.21 7.77
CA LEU A 133 -0.47 7.84 8.33
C LEU A 133 0.64 7.54 9.34
N PHE A 134 1.77 8.27 9.27
CA PHE A 134 2.92 8.11 10.16
C PHE A 134 3.00 9.17 11.28
N LYS A 135 1.99 10.03 11.42
CA LYS A 135 1.82 10.94 12.56
C LYS A 135 0.80 10.35 13.52
#